data_AF-A0A2V8QS34-F1
#
_entry.id   AF-A0A2V8QS34-F1
#
_cell.length_a   1.000
_cell.length_b   1.000
_cell.length_c   1.000
_cell.angle_alpha   90.00
_cell.angle_beta   90.00
_cell.angle_gamma   90.00
#
_symmetry.space_group_name_H-M   'P 1'
#
loop_
_entity.id
_entity.type
_entity.pdbx_description
1 polymer ?
#
loop_
_entity_poly.entity_id
_entity_poly.type
_entity_poly.pdbx_seq_one_letter_code
_entity_poly.pdbx_strand_id
1 'polypeptide(L)'
;MLIVRRVLFVVFVLAVAFFAWLWWTRPVRVDMAAYVPADSIIYFEANSLPEIVSAVTSTDDWRELAPAAGVEANPGGRGWLTRLISFTGAGPSDSVVLSRAQVAVAVVGFDAEEEPDATLKYTPRAALVAETHTSEWRVKASVEKLVGDFARRSFGSASAERKEVDGAAFYVWSAPSGGRRRIVAAVYESVAVVGNDEAVVKACLDVRRGARPGLAGSEQLKEMRARLRSDGALAFGFAPQGSAAKVVEVFAPAFVGSVAQEAHVQSVLATVLPQLINQTLGSVGWSSRVVGGRVEDDYFLSLPGEMSERLRAPLATGAGEQSNAADFLPPDTHQFSLYNFRSPEAAWRGLSAALSSQVDVSRATIITLALEALLKPYGIEQPREFLRACGSEVATARLEEASEGKVLVARVSDRAALAEQVRAYLRRDARTERVGDAELLVSKDPERGAACFVGDYLLLGSEGDVRRCVAAHLEGRTLKSADAFKAVAQNFFDEPPFALTLTDDRDSARSAISYFAPRDDAATAQGNQAALEEALARRAYSVGETRLSDGGFEKKTRSSFGLFGEIVTRLAPR
;
A
#
# COMPACT_ATOMS: atom_id res chain seq x y z
N MET A 1 58.69 22.78 25.21
CA MET A 1 58.39 22.37 23.81
C MET A 1 58.36 20.86 23.60
N LEU A 2 59.31 20.06 24.12
CA LEU A 2 59.36 18.60 23.93
C LEU A 2 58.13 17.84 24.46
N ILE A 3 57.59 18.24 25.61
CA ILE A 3 56.39 17.64 26.21
C ILE A 3 55.14 17.95 25.36
N VAL A 4 54.97 19.21 24.93
CA VAL A 4 53.86 19.62 24.07
C VAL A 4 53.88 18.87 22.73
N ARG A 5 55.06 18.66 22.14
CA ARG A 5 55.21 17.88 20.89
C ARG A 5 54.89 16.39 21.08
N ARG A 6 55.24 15.80 22.24
CA ARG A 6 54.88 14.41 22.58
C ARG A 6 53.38 14.25 22.84
N VAL A 7 52.76 15.20 23.54
CA VAL A 7 51.31 15.21 23.77
C VAL A 7 50.56 15.37 22.44
N LEU A 8 50.95 16.31 21.57
CA LEU A 8 50.37 16.46 20.25
C LEU A 8 50.53 15.21 19.39
N PHE A 9 51.68 14.54 19.45
CA PHE A 9 51.92 13.29 18.74
C PHE A 9 51.00 12.16 19.24
N VAL A 10 50.84 12.01 20.57
CA VAL A 10 49.94 11.00 21.15
C VAL A 10 48.48 11.30 20.78
N VAL A 11 48.05 12.56 20.86
CA VAL A 11 46.69 12.96 20.45
C VAL A 11 46.47 12.69 18.96
N PHE A 12 47.45 12.98 18.11
CA PHE A 12 47.38 12.69 16.68
C PHE A 12 47.29 11.19 16.39
N VAL A 13 48.11 10.36 17.06
CA VAL A 13 48.06 8.89 16.90
C VAL A 13 46.73 8.32 17.40
N LEU A 14 46.21 8.80 18.53
CA LEU A 14 44.89 8.40 19.03
C LEU A 14 43.77 8.83 18.09
N ALA A 15 43.86 10.03 17.49
CA ALA A 15 42.90 10.49 16.50
C ALA A 15 42.95 9.62 15.24
N VAL A 16 44.14 9.32 14.70
CA VAL A 16 44.29 8.44 13.53
C VAL A 16 43.80 7.02 13.82
N ALA A 17 44.13 6.46 14.99
CA ALA A 17 43.63 5.15 15.42
C ALA A 17 42.09 5.16 15.56
N PHE A 18 41.52 6.23 16.11
CA PHE A 18 40.08 6.41 16.22
C PHE A 18 39.42 6.56 14.84
N PHE A 19 39.98 7.33 13.91
CA PHE A 19 39.47 7.45 12.54
C PHE A 19 39.60 6.14 11.75
N ALA A 20 40.70 5.41 11.89
CA ALA A 20 40.89 4.10 11.29
C ALA A 20 39.90 3.07 11.86
N TRP A 21 39.66 3.10 13.18
CA TRP A 21 38.65 2.29 13.84
C TRP A 21 37.24 2.63 13.33
N LEU A 22 36.87 3.91 13.28
CA LEU A 22 35.59 4.37 12.73
C LEU A 22 35.37 3.93 11.28
N TRP A 23 36.42 4.04 10.45
CA TRP A 23 36.39 3.60 9.06
C TRP A 23 36.17 2.08 8.95
N TRP A 24 36.85 1.29 9.79
CA TRP A 24 36.72 -0.17 9.81
C TRP A 24 35.38 -0.66 10.37
N THR A 25 34.78 0.09 11.30
CA THR A 25 33.49 -0.26 11.92
C THR A 25 32.27 0.25 11.18
N ARG A 26 32.48 0.95 10.05
CA ARG A 26 31.38 1.53 9.27
C ARG A 26 30.55 0.39 8.66
N PRO A 27 29.23 0.31 8.95
CA PRO A 27 28.39 -0.70 8.33
C PRO A 27 28.35 -0.49 6.82
N VAL A 28 28.66 -1.55 6.07
CA VAL A 28 28.58 -1.59 4.61
C VAL A 28 27.21 -2.13 4.24
N ARG A 29 26.51 -1.46 3.32
CA ARG A 29 25.22 -1.94 2.82
C ARG A 29 25.38 -3.31 2.18
N VAL A 30 24.53 -4.25 2.56
CA VAL A 30 24.49 -5.60 1.99
C VAL A 30 23.25 -5.74 1.14
N ASP A 31 23.32 -6.60 0.12
CA ASP A 31 22.11 -6.97 -0.61
C ASP A 31 21.29 -7.93 0.25
N MET A 32 20.23 -7.43 0.87
CA MET A 32 19.37 -8.23 1.74
C MET A 32 18.65 -9.36 0.99
N ALA A 33 18.53 -9.28 -0.35
CA ALA A 33 17.97 -10.36 -1.16
C ALA A 33 18.89 -11.60 -1.19
N ALA A 34 20.18 -11.44 -0.81
CA ALA A 34 21.13 -12.53 -0.68
C ALA A 34 20.97 -13.32 0.64
N TYR A 35 20.02 -12.94 1.49
CA TYR A 35 19.76 -13.58 2.79
C TYR A 35 18.39 -14.27 2.85
N VAL A 36 17.59 -14.16 1.79
CA VAL A 36 16.23 -14.74 1.71
C VAL A 36 16.13 -15.77 0.59
N PRO A 37 15.29 -16.81 0.72
CA PRO A 37 15.14 -17.85 -0.29
C PRO A 37 14.70 -17.33 -1.65
N ALA A 38 15.24 -17.91 -2.73
CA ALA A 38 14.85 -17.55 -4.10
C ALA A 38 13.37 -17.84 -4.43
N ASP A 39 12.72 -18.75 -3.70
CA ASP A 39 11.31 -19.11 -3.83
C ASP A 39 10.36 -18.25 -2.95
N SER A 40 10.84 -17.11 -2.44
CA SER A 40 10.01 -16.15 -1.73
C SER A 40 8.89 -15.61 -2.63
N ILE A 41 7.65 -15.69 -2.14
CA ILE A 41 6.43 -15.16 -2.78
C ILE A 41 6.36 -13.65 -2.63
N ILE A 42 6.74 -13.14 -1.44
CA ILE A 42 6.78 -11.71 -1.16
C ILE A 42 8.10 -11.39 -0.49
N TYR A 43 8.71 -10.31 -0.93
CA TYR A 43 9.95 -9.77 -0.40
C TYR A 43 9.77 -8.29 -0.07
N PHE A 44 10.23 -7.88 1.10
CA PHE A 44 10.37 -6.47 1.46
C PHE A 44 11.75 -6.24 2.03
N GLU A 45 12.33 -5.07 1.79
CA GLU A 45 13.58 -4.63 2.40
C GLU A 45 13.51 -3.17 2.84
N ALA A 46 14.21 -2.88 3.93
CA ALA A 46 14.48 -1.54 4.40
C ALA A 46 15.94 -1.43 4.81
N ASN A 47 16.62 -0.44 4.23
CA ASN A 47 18.06 -0.26 4.44
C ASN A 47 18.38 0.29 5.84
N SER A 48 17.45 1.02 6.45
CA SER A 48 17.62 1.59 7.79
C SER A 48 16.30 2.03 8.38
N LEU A 49 15.91 1.42 9.51
CA LEU A 49 14.75 1.87 10.29
C LEU A 49 14.91 3.33 10.78
N PRO A 50 16.10 3.76 11.28
CA PRO A 50 16.34 5.17 11.59
C PRO A 50 16.16 6.12 10.40
N GLU A 51 16.58 5.75 9.20
CA GLU A 51 16.38 6.59 8.00
C GLU A 51 14.89 6.72 7.67
N ILE A 52 14.10 5.64 7.75
CA ILE A 52 12.64 5.70 7.57
C ILE A 52 12.01 6.66 8.57
N VAL A 53 12.30 6.51 9.87
CA VAL A 53 11.75 7.40 10.91
C VAL A 53 12.20 8.84 10.68
N SER A 54 13.48 9.07 10.37
CA SER A 54 13.99 10.42 10.08
C SER A 54 13.36 11.02 8.84
N ALA A 55 13.04 10.21 7.84
CA ALA A 55 12.42 10.68 6.59
C ALA A 55 10.95 11.02 6.83
N VAL A 56 10.21 10.14 7.50
CA VAL A 56 8.80 10.38 7.90
C VAL A 56 8.69 11.61 8.79
N THR A 57 9.56 11.78 9.78
CA THR A 57 9.53 12.96 10.67
C THR A 57 10.00 14.26 10.00
N SER A 58 10.61 14.16 8.81
CA SER A 58 11.03 15.31 8.03
C SER A 58 9.98 15.82 7.04
N THR A 59 8.86 15.09 6.88
CA THR A 59 7.77 15.50 5.98
C THR A 59 7.07 16.76 6.50
N ASP A 60 6.51 17.52 5.58
CA ASP A 60 5.69 18.69 5.89
C ASP A 60 4.43 18.27 6.66
N ASP A 61 3.88 17.10 6.31
CA ASP A 61 2.73 16.53 7.00
C ASP A 61 3.06 16.20 8.46
N TRP A 62 4.25 15.64 8.78
CA TRP A 62 4.68 15.45 10.17
C TRP A 62 4.89 16.78 10.90
N ARG A 63 5.58 17.73 10.27
CA ARG A 63 5.88 19.03 10.88
C ARG A 63 4.63 19.83 11.21
N GLU A 64 3.56 19.65 10.44
CA GLU A 64 2.28 20.31 10.66
C GLU A 64 1.41 19.54 11.67
N LEU A 65 1.32 18.22 11.54
CA LEU A 65 0.40 17.40 12.33
C LEU A 65 0.94 17.06 13.73
N ALA A 66 2.24 16.79 13.89
CA ALA A 66 2.81 16.37 15.17
C ALA A 66 2.65 17.44 16.27
N PRO A 67 2.98 18.74 16.05
CA PRO A 67 2.74 19.78 17.05
C PRO A 67 1.28 19.94 17.40
N ALA A 68 0.38 19.82 16.42
CA ALA A 68 -1.06 19.93 16.63
C ALA A 68 -1.59 18.78 17.50
N ALA A 69 -1.00 17.59 17.35
CA ALA A 69 -1.25 16.42 18.20
C ALA A 69 -0.54 16.48 19.58
N GLY A 70 0.21 17.54 19.87
CA GLY A 70 0.98 17.67 21.12
C GLY A 70 2.26 16.82 21.16
N VAL A 71 2.75 16.37 20.00
CA VAL A 71 4.00 15.62 19.83
C VAL A 71 5.10 16.58 19.41
N GLU A 72 6.34 16.40 19.89
CA GLU A 72 7.46 17.21 19.42
C GLU A 72 7.68 17.03 17.91
N ALA A 73 7.57 18.12 17.14
CA ALA A 73 7.82 18.13 15.68
C ALA A 73 9.23 17.68 15.31
N ASN A 74 10.18 17.77 16.25
CA ASN A 74 11.59 17.53 15.99
C ASN A 74 12.21 16.63 17.07
N PRO A 75 11.98 15.30 17.04
CA PRO A 75 12.71 14.36 17.90
C PRO A 75 14.23 14.34 17.61
N GLY A 76 14.71 15.16 16.65
CA GLY A 76 16.10 15.32 16.20
C GLY A 76 17.13 15.62 17.29
N GLY A 77 16.72 16.03 18.50
CA GLY A 77 17.59 16.07 19.68
C GLY A 77 18.19 14.72 20.07
N ARG A 78 17.53 13.60 19.73
CA ARG A 78 18.05 12.22 19.88
C ARG A 78 18.62 11.63 18.58
N GLY A 79 18.41 12.26 17.44
CA GLY A 79 18.84 11.79 16.11
C GLY A 79 20.36 11.79 15.91
N TRP A 80 21.08 12.71 16.56
CA TRP A 80 22.55 12.69 16.55
C TRP A 80 23.10 11.54 17.40
N LEU A 81 22.45 11.20 18.53
CA LEU A 81 22.83 10.07 19.38
C LEU A 81 22.59 8.74 18.66
N THR A 82 21.46 8.56 17.98
CA THR A 82 21.20 7.34 17.20
C THR A 82 22.12 7.22 15.98
N ARG A 83 22.44 8.33 15.30
CA ARG A 83 23.48 8.35 14.24
C ARG A 83 24.88 8.07 14.78
N LEU A 84 25.20 8.56 15.98
CA LEU A 84 26.48 8.30 16.62
C LEU A 84 26.56 6.85 17.13
N ILE A 85 25.47 6.27 17.65
CA ILE A 85 25.37 4.85 18.02
C ILE A 85 25.47 3.95 16.78
N SER A 86 24.78 4.28 15.68
CA SER A 86 24.87 3.50 14.43
C SER A 86 26.26 3.60 13.82
N PHE A 87 26.87 4.79 13.84
CA PHE A 87 28.21 5.03 13.30
C PHE A 87 29.32 4.40 14.16
N THR A 88 29.28 4.57 15.48
CA THR A 88 30.35 4.13 16.40
C THR A 88 30.16 2.73 16.97
N GLY A 89 28.91 2.24 17.05
CA GLY A 89 28.60 0.96 17.70
C GLY A 89 28.78 0.99 19.22
N ALA A 90 28.92 2.20 19.79
CA ALA A 90 29.02 2.45 21.21
C ALA A 90 27.63 2.80 21.76
N GLY A 91 27.01 1.86 22.46
CA GLY A 91 25.69 2.00 23.08
C GLY A 91 25.19 0.66 23.64
N PRO A 92 24.02 0.64 24.30
CA PRO A 92 23.37 -0.60 24.71
C PRO A 92 23.18 -1.54 23.51
N SER A 93 23.37 -2.85 23.71
CA SER A 93 23.36 -3.86 22.63
C SER A 93 22.12 -3.76 21.74
N ASP A 94 20.93 -3.65 22.35
CA ASP A 94 19.66 -3.54 21.64
C ASP A 94 19.61 -2.30 20.72
N SER A 95 20.09 -1.15 21.21
CA SER A 95 20.12 0.10 20.45
C SER A 95 21.13 0.03 19.31
N VAL A 96 22.30 -0.58 19.53
CA VAL A 96 23.31 -0.78 18.49
C VAL A 96 22.79 -1.69 17.40
N VAL A 97 22.20 -2.84 17.77
CA VAL A 97 21.60 -3.80 16.85
C VAL A 97 20.51 -3.14 15.99
N LEU A 98 19.54 -2.45 16.60
CA LEU A 98 18.44 -1.81 15.88
C LEU A 98 18.90 -0.63 15.01
N SER A 99 19.87 0.15 15.48
CA SER A 99 20.36 1.33 14.74
C SER A 99 21.20 1.00 13.52
N ARG A 100 21.81 -0.20 13.49
CA ARG A 100 22.64 -0.69 12.38
C ARG A 100 21.92 -1.68 11.48
N ALA A 101 20.76 -2.18 11.90
CA ALA A 101 20.06 -3.24 11.19
C ALA A 101 19.60 -2.80 9.79
N GLN A 102 19.99 -3.58 8.78
CA GLN A 102 19.26 -3.71 7.52
C GLN A 102 18.29 -4.87 7.67
N VAL A 103 17.04 -4.67 7.27
CA VAL A 103 15.97 -5.65 7.49
C VAL A 103 15.33 -6.06 6.18
N ALA A 104 14.96 -7.34 6.12
CA ALA A 104 14.16 -7.90 5.05
C ALA A 104 13.05 -8.77 5.61
N VAL A 105 11.90 -8.80 4.94
CA VAL A 105 10.83 -9.75 5.22
C VAL A 105 10.65 -10.62 4.00
N ALA A 106 10.64 -11.93 4.21
CA ALA A 106 10.33 -12.93 3.19
C ALA A 106 9.11 -13.74 3.59
N VAL A 107 8.15 -13.86 2.66
CA VAL A 107 7.02 -14.79 2.76
C VAL A 107 7.27 -15.89 1.77
N VAL A 108 7.33 -17.14 2.22
CA VAL A 108 7.65 -18.31 1.36
C VAL A 108 6.44 -19.19 1.09
N GLY A 109 5.33 -18.99 1.79
CA GLY A 109 4.11 -19.80 1.65
C GLY A 109 2.97 -19.30 2.53
N PHE A 110 1.84 -19.99 2.43
CA PHE A 110 0.68 -19.82 3.31
C PHE A 110 0.22 -21.20 3.77
N ASP A 111 -0.03 -21.35 5.06
CA ASP A 111 -0.70 -22.52 5.61
C ASP A 111 -2.21 -22.23 5.70
N ALA A 112 -3.04 -23.25 5.48
CA ALA A 112 -4.50 -23.17 5.60
C ALA A 112 -4.97 -24.09 6.72
N GLU A 113 -5.79 -23.56 7.63
CA GLU A 113 -6.41 -24.31 8.71
C GLU A 113 -7.93 -24.10 8.71
N GLU A 114 -8.71 -25.17 8.88
CA GLU A 114 -10.16 -25.07 9.08
C GLU A 114 -10.44 -24.71 10.53
N GLU A 115 -11.07 -23.56 10.80
CA GLU A 115 -11.62 -23.25 12.12
C GLU A 115 -12.98 -23.96 12.33
N PRO A 116 -13.41 -24.21 13.59
CA PRO A 116 -14.63 -24.96 13.90
C PRO A 116 -15.93 -24.36 13.33
N ASP A 117 -15.89 -23.09 12.91
CA ASP A 117 -16.97 -22.33 12.30
C ASP A 117 -16.97 -22.40 10.75
N ALA A 118 -16.20 -23.31 10.17
CA ALA A 118 -16.03 -23.52 8.73
C ALA A 118 -15.37 -22.34 7.99
N THR A 119 -14.69 -21.43 8.70
CA THR A 119 -13.83 -20.42 8.05
C THR A 119 -12.40 -20.96 7.90
N LEU A 120 -11.90 -20.98 6.66
CA LEU A 120 -10.50 -21.29 6.38
C LEU A 120 -9.63 -20.10 6.81
N LYS A 121 -8.76 -20.33 7.79
CA LYS A 121 -7.77 -19.37 8.24
C LYS A 121 -6.45 -19.61 7.57
N TYR A 122 -5.99 -18.60 6.85
CA TYR A 122 -4.68 -18.62 6.21
C TYR A 122 -3.64 -17.91 7.06
N THR A 123 -2.51 -18.58 7.29
CA THR A 123 -1.37 -18.01 8.03
C THR A 123 -0.15 -17.97 7.11
N PRO A 124 0.44 -16.79 6.83
CA PRO A 124 1.64 -16.70 6.00
C PRO A 124 2.82 -17.36 6.72
N ARG A 125 3.63 -18.12 6.00
CA ARG A 125 4.93 -18.62 6.45
C ARG A 125 5.98 -17.56 6.13
N ALA A 126 6.39 -16.81 7.15
CA ALA A 126 7.19 -15.60 6.98
C ALA A 126 8.38 -15.53 7.95
N ALA A 127 9.44 -14.85 7.51
CA ALA A 127 10.59 -14.52 8.33
C ALA A 127 11.05 -13.08 8.10
N LEU A 128 11.39 -12.40 9.19
CA LEU A 128 12.17 -11.18 9.26
C LEU A 128 13.65 -11.56 9.36
N VAL A 129 14.46 -11.11 8.43
CA VAL A 129 15.93 -11.25 8.44
C VAL A 129 16.54 -9.88 8.74
N ALA A 130 17.46 -9.82 9.70
CA ALA A 130 18.14 -8.60 10.08
C ALA A 130 19.66 -8.80 10.05
N GLU A 131 20.36 -8.08 9.17
CA GLU A 131 21.82 -7.95 9.19
C GLU A 131 22.18 -6.78 10.11
N THR A 132 22.87 -7.08 11.20
CA THR A 132 23.08 -6.12 12.30
C THR A 132 24.46 -5.46 12.27
N HIS A 133 25.39 -5.94 11.43
CA HIS A 133 26.78 -5.46 11.35
C HIS A 133 27.49 -5.39 12.71
N THR A 134 27.15 -6.30 13.62
CA THR A 134 27.77 -6.42 14.95
C THR A 134 28.06 -7.88 15.28
N SER A 135 28.87 -8.10 16.31
CA SER A 135 29.28 -9.42 16.77
C SER A 135 28.10 -10.28 17.27
N GLU A 136 28.14 -11.56 16.96
CA GLU A 136 27.12 -12.57 17.28
C GLU A 136 26.64 -12.57 18.73
N TRP A 137 27.54 -12.42 19.71
CA TRP A 137 27.15 -12.40 21.13
C TRP A 137 26.22 -11.23 21.49
N ARG A 138 26.39 -10.07 20.83
CA ARG A 138 25.48 -8.90 21.00
C ARG A 138 24.14 -9.18 20.36
N VAL A 139 24.14 -9.84 19.21
CA VAL A 139 22.92 -10.22 18.49
C VAL A 139 22.12 -11.23 19.31
N LYS A 140 22.74 -12.30 19.82
CA LYS A 140 22.10 -13.31 20.68
C LYS A 140 21.40 -12.67 21.88
N ALA A 141 22.12 -11.84 22.64
CA ALA A 141 21.57 -11.16 23.80
C ALA A 141 20.39 -10.24 23.44
N SER A 142 20.52 -9.48 22.35
CA SER A 142 19.48 -8.53 21.92
C SER A 142 18.24 -9.25 21.37
N VAL A 143 18.43 -10.31 20.57
CA VAL A 143 17.34 -11.12 20.00
C VAL A 143 16.55 -11.80 21.11
N GLU A 144 17.24 -12.49 22.02
CA GLU A 144 16.58 -13.19 23.12
C GLU A 144 15.75 -12.22 23.99
N LYS A 145 16.27 -11.02 24.24
CA LYS A 145 15.56 -9.99 24.99
C LYS A 145 14.39 -9.40 24.20
N LEU A 146 14.64 -8.82 23.03
CA LEU A 146 13.65 -8.08 22.24
C LEU A 146 12.53 -8.99 21.72
N VAL A 147 12.89 -10.15 21.15
CA VAL A 147 11.91 -11.12 20.66
C VAL A 147 11.21 -11.79 21.84
N GLY A 148 11.93 -12.04 22.95
CA GLY A 148 11.31 -12.54 24.18
C GLY A 148 10.30 -11.57 24.79
N ASP A 149 10.58 -10.27 24.81
CA ASP A 149 9.65 -9.23 25.26
C ASP A 149 8.42 -9.15 24.36
N PHE A 150 8.60 -9.28 23.05
CA PHE A 150 7.49 -9.37 22.11
C PHE A 150 6.66 -10.64 22.34
N ALA A 151 7.29 -11.81 22.46
CA ALA A 151 6.62 -13.08 22.73
C ALA A 151 5.84 -13.04 24.05
N ARG A 152 6.40 -12.42 25.10
CA ARG A 152 5.70 -12.25 26.39
C ARG A 152 4.45 -11.38 26.27
N ARG A 153 4.52 -10.29 25.51
CA ARG A 153 3.33 -9.44 25.24
C ARG A 153 2.29 -10.17 24.40
N SER A 154 2.71 -10.99 23.43
CA SER A 154 1.81 -11.68 22.51
C SER A 154 1.21 -12.97 23.08
N PHE A 155 1.94 -13.72 23.90
CA PHE A 155 1.57 -15.05 24.39
C PHE A 155 1.41 -15.13 25.92
N GLY A 156 1.73 -14.08 26.68
CA GLY A 156 1.74 -14.09 28.14
C GLY A 156 3.05 -14.65 28.71
N SER A 157 2.99 -15.66 29.59
CA SER A 157 4.19 -16.25 30.21
C SER A 157 4.94 -17.18 29.27
N ALA A 158 5.52 -16.64 28.19
CA ALA A 158 6.34 -17.38 27.24
C ALA A 158 7.83 -17.38 27.66
N SER A 159 8.41 -18.58 27.77
CA SER A 159 9.85 -18.80 27.93
C SER A 159 10.46 -19.33 26.64
N ALA A 160 11.72 -18.97 26.36
CA ALA A 160 12.44 -19.47 25.20
C ALA A 160 12.92 -20.92 25.44
N GLU A 161 12.59 -21.83 24.55
CA GLU A 161 13.33 -23.07 24.36
C GLU A 161 14.59 -22.76 23.55
N ARG A 162 15.76 -23.09 24.09
CA ARG A 162 17.05 -22.86 23.43
C ARG A 162 17.56 -24.17 22.83
N LYS A 163 17.96 -24.11 21.57
CA LYS A 163 18.62 -25.23 20.87
C LYS A 163 19.67 -24.74 19.91
N GLU A 164 20.57 -25.62 19.49
CA GLU A 164 21.58 -25.32 18.48
C GLU A 164 21.36 -26.22 17.27
N VAL A 165 21.30 -25.63 16.08
CA VAL A 165 21.05 -26.35 14.83
C VAL A 165 22.00 -25.82 13.77
N ASP A 166 22.81 -26.70 13.18
CA ASP A 166 23.78 -26.35 12.13
C ASP A 166 24.68 -25.16 12.51
N GLY A 167 25.14 -25.12 13.77
CA GLY A 167 26.00 -24.06 14.33
C GLY A 167 25.32 -22.71 14.59
N ALA A 168 24.00 -22.62 14.45
CA ALA A 168 23.22 -21.43 14.78
C ALA A 168 22.43 -21.63 16.09
N ALA A 169 22.34 -20.58 16.91
CA ALA A 169 21.54 -20.61 18.13
C ALA A 169 20.08 -20.31 17.80
N PHE A 170 19.18 -21.21 18.18
CA PHE A 170 17.74 -21.10 18.01
C PHE A 170 17.05 -20.84 19.34
N TYR A 171 16.03 -19.99 19.29
CA TYR A 171 15.15 -19.63 20.38
C TYR A 171 13.71 -19.83 19.91
N VAL A 172 12.93 -20.65 20.62
CA VAL A 172 11.52 -20.92 20.27
C VAL A 172 10.63 -20.49 21.42
N TRP A 173 9.67 -19.61 21.14
CA TRP A 173 8.61 -19.24 22.06
C TRP A 173 7.28 -19.78 21.53
N SER A 174 6.60 -20.60 22.33
CA SER A 174 5.32 -21.21 21.97
C SER A 174 4.20 -20.69 22.87
N ALA A 175 2.99 -20.58 22.33
CA ALA A 175 1.82 -20.20 23.13
C ALA A 175 1.47 -21.31 24.15
N PRO A 176 1.05 -20.96 25.39
CA PRO A 176 0.79 -21.93 26.47
C PRO A 176 -0.32 -22.96 26.17
N SER A 177 -1.28 -22.61 25.32
CA SER A 177 -2.50 -23.39 25.07
C SER A 177 -2.34 -24.54 24.06
N GLY A 178 -1.13 -25.06 23.85
CA GLY A 178 -0.87 -26.14 22.89
C GLY A 178 -1.11 -25.77 21.42
N GLY A 179 -1.27 -24.48 21.11
CA GLY A 179 -1.48 -24.00 19.74
C GLY A 179 -0.20 -23.93 18.92
N ARG A 180 -0.31 -24.09 17.60
CA ARG A 180 0.79 -23.92 16.62
C ARG A 180 1.41 -22.51 16.56
N ARG A 181 0.89 -21.54 17.31
CA ARG A 181 1.44 -20.18 17.38
C ARG A 181 2.78 -20.19 18.09
N ARG A 182 3.84 -20.00 17.30
CA ARG A 182 5.21 -19.94 17.77
C ARG A 182 5.95 -18.76 17.13
N ILE A 183 6.96 -18.28 17.83
CA ILE A 183 7.97 -17.39 17.30
C ILE A 183 9.29 -18.16 17.36
N VAL A 184 9.95 -18.28 16.22
CA VAL A 184 11.26 -18.93 16.10
C VAL A 184 12.26 -17.86 15.73
N ALA A 185 13.29 -17.67 16.55
CA ALA A 185 14.43 -16.84 16.21
C ALA A 185 15.68 -17.68 16.10
N ALA A 186 16.56 -17.33 15.16
CA ALA A 186 17.89 -17.90 15.04
C ALA A 186 18.93 -16.81 14.84
N VAL A 187 20.12 -17.02 15.40
CA VAL A 187 21.26 -16.12 15.25
C VAL A 187 22.44 -16.89 14.69
N TYR A 188 23.02 -16.36 13.61
CA TYR A 188 24.21 -16.88 12.94
C TYR A 188 25.07 -15.70 12.51
N GLU A 189 26.31 -15.63 13.02
CA GLU A 189 27.21 -14.48 12.81
C GLU A 189 26.55 -13.14 13.21
N SER A 190 26.46 -12.18 12.28
CA SER A 190 25.81 -10.88 12.49
C SER A 190 24.34 -10.86 12.08
N VAL A 191 23.77 -12.00 11.69
CA VAL A 191 22.40 -12.11 11.18
C VAL A 191 21.47 -12.67 12.25
N ALA A 192 20.33 -12.00 12.43
CA ALA A 192 19.19 -12.53 13.16
C ALA A 192 18.07 -12.88 12.17
N VAL A 193 17.47 -14.05 12.30
CA VAL A 193 16.28 -14.45 11.54
C VAL A 193 15.16 -14.73 12.52
N VAL A 194 14.02 -14.07 12.40
CA VAL A 194 12.85 -14.24 13.26
C VAL A 194 11.65 -14.57 12.40
N GLY A 195 11.05 -15.75 12.56
CA GLY A 195 9.90 -16.19 11.79
C GLY A 195 8.85 -16.86 12.65
N ASN A 196 7.71 -17.18 12.02
CA ASN A 196 6.63 -17.95 12.66
C ASN A 196 6.74 -19.47 12.42
N ASP A 197 7.68 -19.88 11.58
CA ASP A 197 7.92 -21.28 11.24
C ASP A 197 9.43 -21.58 11.16
N GLU A 198 9.84 -22.69 11.78
CA GLU A 198 11.24 -23.07 11.87
C GLU A 198 11.86 -23.40 10.51
N ALA A 199 11.10 -23.98 9.59
CA ALA A 199 11.62 -24.32 8.26
C ALA A 199 11.86 -23.05 7.42
N VAL A 200 11.08 -21.98 7.59
CA VAL A 200 11.36 -20.67 6.95
C VAL A 200 12.63 -20.05 7.52
N VAL A 201 12.79 -20.08 8.85
CA VAL A 201 13.99 -19.57 9.52
C VAL A 201 15.22 -20.33 9.04
N LYS A 202 15.15 -21.67 8.99
CA LYS A 202 16.23 -22.51 8.48
C LYS A 202 16.53 -22.21 7.01
N ALA A 203 15.51 -22.06 6.17
CA ALA A 203 15.70 -21.73 4.75
C ALA A 203 16.47 -20.42 4.55
N CYS A 204 16.21 -19.38 5.35
CA CYS A 204 16.97 -18.12 5.29
C CYS A 204 18.44 -18.32 5.72
N LEU A 205 18.68 -19.10 6.78
CA LEU A 205 20.06 -19.42 7.20
C LEU A 205 20.81 -20.25 6.16
N ASP A 206 20.14 -21.20 5.50
CA ASP A 206 20.74 -22.02 4.46
C ASP A 206 21.14 -21.17 3.25
N VAL A 207 20.38 -20.12 2.92
CA VAL A 207 20.80 -19.12 1.92
C VAL A 207 22.06 -18.39 2.37
N ARG A 208 22.09 -17.88 3.62
CA ARG A 208 23.28 -17.21 4.18
C ARG A 208 24.52 -18.09 4.15
N ARG A 209 24.37 -19.40 4.37
CA ARG A 209 25.45 -20.39 4.32
C ARG A 209 25.86 -20.79 2.90
N GLY A 210 25.14 -20.33 1.87
CA GLY A 210 25.35 -20.75 0.47
C GLY A 210 24.84 -22.16 0.16
N ALA A 211 24.05 -22.77 1.05
CA ALA A 211 23.44 -24.09 0.87
C ALA A 211 22.14 -24.04 0.05
N ARG A 212 21.54 -22.86 -0.11
CA ARG A 212 20.32 -22.62 -0.89
C ARG A 212 20.46 -21.36 -1.75
N PRO A 213 19.91 -21.31 -2.98
CA PRO A 213 19.91 -20.08 -3.78
C PRO A 213 19.10 -18.96 -3.10
N GLY A 214 19.67 -17.76 -3.10
CA GLY A 214 19.03 -16.54 -2.61
C GLY A 214 18.28 -15.78 -3.70
N LEU A 215 17.35 -14.91 -3.29
CA LEU A 215 16.55 -14.08 -4.20
C LEU A 215 17.40 -13.07 -4.99
N ALA A 216 18.58 -12.68 -4.50
CA ALA A 216 19.51 -11.80 -5.20
C ALA A 216 19.92 -12.29 -6.61
N GLY A 217 19.80 -13.60 -6.87
CA GLY A 217 20.02 -14.18 -8.20
C GLY A 217 18.90 -13.93 -9.22
N SER A 218 17.77 -13.36 -8.82
CA SER A 218 16.61 -13.12 -9.68
C SER A 218 16.82 -11.92 -10.61
N GLU A 219 16.74 -12.13 -11.92
CA GLU A 219 16.77 -11.04 -12.90
C GLU A 219 15.53 -10.14 -12.79
N GLN A 220 14.35 -10.71 -12.53
CA GLN A 220 13.12 -9.94 -12.31
C GLN A 220 13.28 -8.95 -11.13
N LEU A 221 13.97 -9.36 -10.06
CA LEU A 221 14.25 -8.47 -8.92
C LEU A 221 15.17 -7.32 -9.35
N LYS A 222 16.24 -7.60 -10.10
CA LYS A 222 17.19 -6.58 -10.56
C LYS A 222 16.53 -5.55 -11.47
N GLU A 223 15.73 -6.02 -12.43
CA GLU A 223 14.94 -5.15 -13.31
C GLU A 223 13.96 -4.28 -12.52
N MET A 224 13.25 -4.88 -11.56
CA MET A 224 12.30 -4.14 -10.73
C MET A 224 12.99 -3.10 -9.85
N ARG A 225 14.12 -3.44 -9.23
CA ARG A 225 14.95 -2.52 -8.44
C ARG A 225 15.43 -1.33 -9.27
N ALA A 226 15.93 -1.59 -10.48
CA ALA A 226 16.37 -0.53 -11.39
C ALA A 226 15.20 0.39 -11.79
N ARG A 227 14.06 -0.20 -12.19
CA ARG A 227 12.87 0.55 -12.61
C ARG A 227 12.31 1.41 -11.49
N LEU A 228 12.18 0.83 -10.30
CA LEU A 228 11.68 1.52 -9.12
C LEU A 228 12.78 2.27 -8.37
N ARG A 229 13.99 2.45 -8.91
CA ARG A 229 15.11 3.23 -8.34
C ARG A 229 15.46 2.86 -6.89
N SER A 230 15.39 1.57 -6.53
CA SER A 230 15.43 1.08 -5.14
C SER A 230 16.62 1.57 -4.32
N ASP A 231 17.76 1.87 -4.94
CA ASP A 231 19.00 2.29 -4.25
C ASP A 231 18.82 3.57 -3.41
N GLY A 232 17.90 4.44 -3.83
CA GLY A 232 17.53 5.66 -3.11
C GLY A 232 16.19 5.58 -2.37
N ALA A 233 15.57 4.40 -2.30
CA ALA A 233 14.31 4.19 -1.59
C ALA A 233 14.53 4.02 -0.07
N LEU A 234 13.53 4.44 0.71
CA LEU A 234 13.46 4.15 2.14
C LEU A 234 13.18 2.66 2.39
N ALA A 235 12.28 2.10 1.57
CA ALA A 235 11.96 0.69 1.55
C ALA A 235 11.59 0.27 0.12
N PHE A 236 11.73 -1.02 -0.14
CA PHE A 236 11.41 -1.66 -1.40
C PHE A 236 10.64 -2.95 -1.14
N GLY A 237 9.69 -3.27 -2.01
CA GLY A 237 8.90 -4.48 -1.99
C GLY A 237 8.85 -5.11 -3.36
N PHE A 238 8.82 -6.44 -3.41
CA PHE A 238 8.82 -7.21 -4.64
C PHE A 238 8.05 -8.52 -4.45
N ALA A 239 7.22 -8.83 -5.45
CA ALA A 239 6.58 -10.13 -5.59
C ALA A 239 6.91 -10.67 -6.99
N PRO A 240 7.64 -11.80 -7.10
CA PRO A 240 7.94 -12.40 -8.39
C PRO A 240 6.68 -12.79 -9.17
N GLN A 241 6.82 -13.01 -10.48
CA GLN A 241 5.73 -13.54 -11.28
C GLN A 241 5.14 -14.83 -10.69
N GLY A 242 3.81 -14.94 -10.70
CA GLY A 242 3.06 -16.05 -10.11
C GLY A 242 2.81 -15.93 -8.60
N SER A 243 3.43 -14.95 -7.94
CA SER A 243 3.19 -14.70 -6.52
C SER A 243 1.84 -14.04 -6.24
N ALA A 244 1.41 -13.14 -7.14
CA ALA A 244 0.11 -12.47 -7.03
C ALA A 244 -1.05 -13.48 -7.01
N ALA A 245 -0.97 -14.54 -7.81
CA ALA A 245 -1.96 -15.61 -7.83
C ALA A 245 -2.04 -16.32 -6.47
N LYS A 246 -0.90 -16.67 -5.86
CA LYS A 246 -0.86 -17.31 -4.53
C LYS A 246 -1.47 -16.44 -3.44
N VAL A 247 -1.26 -15.12 -3.51
CA VAL A 247 -1.88 -14.17 -2.57
C VAL A 247 -3.39 -14.10 -2.81
N VAL A 248 -3.82 -14.01 -4.07
CA VAL A 248 -5.25 -13.94 -4.39
C VAL A 248 -5.97 -15.24 -4.05
N GLU A 249 -5.38 -16.41 -4.25
CA GLU A 249 -5.97 -17.69 -3.83
C GLU A 249 -6.35 -17.70 -2.34
N VAL A 250 -5.53 -17.05 -1.50
CA VAL A 250 -5.76 -16.92 -0.06
C VAL A 250 -6.88 -15.93 0.26
N PHE A 251 -6.97 -14.81 -0.47
CA PHE A 251 -7.91 -13.71 -0.16
C PHE A 251 -9.16 -13.65 -1.07
N ALA A 252 -9.24 -14.51 -2.09
CA ALA A 252 -10.31 -14.54 -3.08
C ALA A 252 -11.71 -14.68 -2.45
N PRO A 253 -11.94 -15.50 -1.41
CA PRO A 253 -13.27 -15.61 -0.80
C PRO A 253 -13.79 -14.29 -0.24
N ALA A 254 -12.91 -13.47 0.37
CA ALA A 254 -13.27 -12.16 0.91
C ALA A 254 -13.54 -11.14 -0.21
N PHE A 255 -12.74 -11.17 -1.28
CA PHE A 255 -12.89 -10.25 -2.41
C PHE A 255 -14.15 -10.56 -3.24
N VAL A 256 -14.39 -11.84 -3.54
CA VAL A 256 -15.50 -12.29 -4.38
C VAL A 256 -16.86 -11.99 -3.75
N GLY A 257 -16.99 -12.14 -2.42
CA GLY A 257 -18.21 -11.81 -1.69
C GLY A 257 -18.60 -10.32 -1.77
N SER A 258 -17.62 -9.43 -2.00
CA SER A 258 -17.85 -7.98 -2.12
C SER A 258 -18.20 -7.50 -3.54
N VAL A 259 -17.92 -8.29 -4.57
CA VAL A 259 -18.05 -7.89 -5.98
C VAL A 259 -19.33 -8.44 -6.61
N ALA A 260 -19.74 -9.66 -6.26
CA ALA A 260 -20.93 -10.28 -6.82
C ALA A 260 -21.78 -10.88 -5.69
N GLN A 261 -23.08 -10.60 -5.68
CA GLN A 261 -24.03 -11.23 -4.75
C GLN A 261 -24.61 -12.55 -5.29
N GLU A 262 -24.53 -12.77 -6.61
CA GLU A 262 -25.02 -13.99 -7.25
C GLU A 262 -24.07 -15.17 -7.00
N ALA A 263 -24.53 -16.21 -6.30
CA ALA A 263 -23.72 -17.37 -5.91
C ALA A 263 -23.03 -18.08 -7.10
N HIS A 264 -23.66 -18.10 -8.28
CA HIS A 264 -23.04 -18.65 -9.49
C HIS A 264 -21.85 -17.82 -9.97
N VAL A 265 -21.98 -16.49 -9.97
CA VAL A 265 -20.91 -15.56 -10.36
C VAL A 265 -19.77 -15.61 -9.33
N GLN A 266 -20.09 -15.72 -8.04
CA GLN A 266 -19.09 -15.89 -6.99
C GLN A 266 -18.25 -17.16 -7.20
N SER A 267 -18.89 -18.31 -7.44
CA SER A 267 -18.23 -19.59 -7.69
C SER A 267 -17.29 -19.54 -8.91
N VAL A 268 -17.73 -18.89 -9.99
CA VAL A 268 -16.93 -18.71 -11.21
C VAL A 268 -15.76 -17.77 -10.98
N LEU A 269 -15.97 -16.62 -10.32
CA LEU A 269 -14.90 -15.66 -10.01
C LEU A 269 -13.85 -16.28 -9.09
N ALA A 270 -14.24 -17.04 -8.06
CA ALA A 270 -13.31 -17.69 -7.15
C ALA A 270 -12.38 -18.69 -7.87
N THR A 271 -12.87 -19.36 -8.93
CA THR A 271 -12.09 -20.35 -9.68
C THR A 271 -11.22 -19.72 -10.77
N VAL A 272 -11.73 -18.69 -11.45
CA VAL A 272 -11.10 -18.13 -12.65
C VAL A 272 -10.17 -16.96 -12.34
N LEU A 273 -10.48 -16.16 -11.31
CA LEU A 273 -9.70 -14.97 -10.96
C LEU A 273 -8.23 -15.29 -10.64
N PRO A 274 -7.86 -16.33 -9.86
CA PRO A 274 -6.46 -16.66 -9.63
C PRO A 274 -5.70 -17.01 -10.91
N GLN A 275 -6.34 -17.76 -11.82
CA GLN A 275 -5.75 -18.18 -13.09
C GLN A 275 -5.54 -16.97 -14.01
N LEU A 276 -6.52 -16.07 -14.08
CA LEU A 276 -6.40 -14.82 -14.82
C LEU A 276 -5.24 -13.99 -14.29
N ILE A 277 -5.15 -13.80 -12.98
CA ILE A 277 -4.07 -13.03 -12.36
C ILE A 277 -2.71 -13.65 -12.69
N ASN A 278 -2.59 -14.97 -12.62
CA ASN A 278 -1.34 -15.66 -12.95
C ASN A 278 -0.91 -15.48 -14.41
N GLN A 279 -1.88 -15.39 -15.33
CA GLN A 279 -1.62 -15.26 -16.78
C GLN A 279 -1.54 -13.81 -17.26
N THR A 280 -2.02 -12.85 -16.48
CA THR A 280 -2.12 -11.43 -16.88
C THR A 280 -1.18 -10.53 -16.10
N LEU A 281 -0.71 -10.95 -14.93
CA LEU A 281 0.24 -10.21 -14.12
C LEU A 281 1.62 -10.89 -14.14
N GLY A 282 2.64 -10.09 -14.40
CA GLY A 282 4.03 -10.48 -14.21
C GLY A 282 4.43 -10.35 -12.73
N SER A 283 5.61 -9.81 -12.49
CA SER A 283 6.06 -9.35 -11.17
C SER A 283 5.42 -8.03 -10.74
N VAL A 284 5.36 -7.82 -9.43
CA VAL A 284 4.91 -6.59 -8.78
C VAL A 284 6.06 -6.00 -7.97
N GLY A 285 6.22 -4.69 -8.03
CA GLY A 285 7.17 -3.97 -7.18
C GLY A 285 6.56 -2.75 -6.54
N TRP A 286 7.16 -2.34 -5.43
CA TRP A 286 6.86 -1.12 -4.70
C TRP A 286 8.15 -0.50 -4.17
N SER A 287 8.22 0.84 -4.14
CA SER A 287 9.27 1.56 -3.44
C SER A 287 8.72 2.83 -2.81
N SER A 288 9.28 3.22 -1.68
CA SER A 288 8.86 4.42 -0.96
C SER A 288 9.98 5.45 -0.84
N ARG A 289 9.65 6.74 -1.01
CA ARG A 289 10.58 7.87 -0.95
C ARG A 289 9.92 9.07 -0.29
N VAL A 290 10.73 10.05 0.11
CA VAL A 290 10.22 11.39 0.42
C VAL A 290 10.46 12.29 -0.77
N VAL A 291 9.38 12.86 -1.31
CA VAL A 291 9.39 13.77 -2.46
C VAL A 291 8.48 14.95 -2.15
N GLY A 292 8.99 16.18 -2.33
CA GLY A 292 8.20 17.40 -2.11
C GLY A 292 7.61 17.50 -0.69
N GLY A 293 8.34 17.02 0.32
CA GLY A 293 7.89 17.07 1.72
C GLY A 293 6.80 16.05 2.08
N ARG A 294 6.43 15.10 1.20
CA ARG A 294 5.47 14.02 1.51
C ARG A 294 6.09 12.65 1.20
N VAL A 295 5.45 11.59 1.67
CA VAL A 295 5.83 10.23 1.27
C VAL A 295 5.20 9.92 -0.10
N GLU A 296 6.05 9.50 -1.04
CA GLU A 296 5.67 9.03 -2.38
C GLU A 296 5.97 7.54 -2.48
N ASP A 297 4.93 6.77 -2.77
CA ASP A 297 4.98 5.34 -3.04
C ASP A 297 4.85 5.08 -4.54
N ASP A 298 5.91 4.56 -5.15
CA ASP A 298 5.96 4.14 -6.54
C ASP A 298 5.66 2.63 -6.62
N TYR A 299 4.60 2.26 -7.34
CA TYR A 299 4.21 0.87 -7.61
C TYR A 299 4.40 0.57 -9.10
N PHE A 300 4.88 -0.63 -9.40
CA PHE A 300 4.91 -1.13 -10.77
C PHE A 300 4.35 -2.54 -10.85
N LEU A 301 3.40 -2.72 -11.76
CA LEU A 301 2.78 -3.99 -12.09
C LEU A 301 3.18 -4.35 -13.51
N SER A 302 4.11 -5.29 -13.65
CA SER A 302 4.53 -5.76 -14.97
C SER A 302 3.43 -6.60 -15.61
N LEU A 303 3.31 -6.47 -16.94
CA LEU A 303 2.40 -7.25 -17.76
C LEU A 303 3.21 -8.18 -18.67
N PRO A 304 2.73 -9.42 -18.93
CA PRO A 304 3.45 -10.37 -19.76
C PRO A 304 3.39 -9.98 -21.25
N GLY A 305 4.48 -10.31 -21.96
CA GLY A 305 4.59 -10.16 -23.41
C GLY A 305 4.29 -8.74 -23.91
N GLU A 306 3.55 -8.65 -25.02
CA GLU A 306 3.20 -7.39 -25.69
C GLU A 306 1.92 -6.74 -25.12
N MET A 307 1.42 -7.16 -23.95
CA MET A 307 0.14 -6.68 -23.43
C MET A 307 0.14 -5.17 -23.21
N SER A 308 1.23 -4.62 -22.68
CA SER A 308 1.38 -3.17 -22.49
C SER A 308 1.29 -2.40 -23.81
N GLU A 309 1.88 -2.93 -24.89
CA GLU A 309 1.83 -2.31 -26.21
C GLU A 309 0.41 -2.34 -26.80
N ARG A 310 -0.30 -3.47 -26.64
CA ARG A 310 -1.69 -3.62 -27.08
C ARG A 310 -2.66 -2.69 -26.34
N LEU A 311 -2.36 -2.35 -25.08
CA LEU A 311 -3.15 -1.45 -24.26
C LEU A 311 -2.85 0.04 -24.51
N ARG A 312 -1.75 0.36 -25.19
CA ARG A 312 -1.29 1.76 -25.38
C ARG A 312 -2.31 2.62 -26.13
N ALA A 313 -2.86 2.13 -27.23
CA ALA A 313 -3.87 2.86 -27.98
C ALA A 313 -5.25 2.88 -27.29
N PRO A 314 -5.77 1.74 -26.75
CA PRO A 314 -7.02 1.73 -25.98
C PRO A 314 -7.03 2.64 -24.75
N LEU A 315 -5.94 2.68 -23.98
CA LEU A 315 -5.85 3.46 -22.74
C LEU A 315 -5.32 4.89 -22.96
N ALA A 316 -5.28 5.36 -24.21
CA ALA A 316 -4.88 6.72 -24.52
C ALA A 316 -5.82 7.72 -23.83
N THR A 317 -5.25 8.76 -23.23
CA THR A 317 -5.99 9.77 -22.48
C THR A 317 -6.75 10.74 -23.39
N GLY A 318 -7.86 11.28 -22.88
CA GLY A 318 -8.61 12.36 -23.53
C GLY A 318 -7.83 13.66 -23.54
N ALA A 319 -8.17 14.58 -24.46
CA ALA A 319 -7.55 15.91 -24.49
C ALA A 319 -7.81 16.65 -23.17
N GLY A 320 -6.79 17.35 -22.66
CA GLY A 320 -6.70 17.92 -21.31
C GLY A 320 -7.65 19.09 -21.02
N GLU A 321 -8.96 18.90 -21.22
CA GLU A 321 -9.96 19.74 -20.58
C GLU A 321 -9.92 19.50 -19.06
N GLN A 322 -10.06 20.58 -18.28
CA GLN A 322 -10.19 20.47 -16.83
C GLN A 322 -11.45 19.64 -16.52
N SER A 323 -11.27 18.49 -15.86
CA SER A 323 -12.42 17.66 -15.48
C SER A 323 -13.34 18.43 -14.54
N ASN A 324 -14.64 18.37 -14.83
CA ASN A 324 -15.68 18.97 -13.99
C ASN A 324 -16.44 17.91 -13.18
N ALA A 325 -16.00 16.65 -13.17
CA ALA A 325 -16.64 15.61 -12.37
C ALA A 325 -16.63 15.94 -10.86
N ALA A 326 -15.57 16.60 -10.37
CA ALA A 326 -15.47 17.07 -8.99
C ALA A 326 -16.42 18.24 -8.65
N ASP A 327 -17.06 18.89 -9.63
CA ASP A 327 -18.07 19.93 -9.42
C ASP A 327 -19.44 19.38 -9.00
N PHE A 328 -19.59 18.06 -8.99
CA PHE A 328 -20.83 17.41 -8.57
C PHE A 328 -20.72 16.74 -7.21
N LEU A 329 -19.51 16.58 -6.68
CA LEU A 329 -19.29 15.83 -5.46
C LEU A 329 -19.30 16.77 -4.25
N PRO A 330 -19.87 16.36 -3.10
CA PRO A 330 -19.77 17.12 -1.85
C PRO A 330 -18.32 17.34 -1.39
N PRO A 331 -18.02 18.40 -0.61
CA PRO A 331 -16.67 18.74 -0.18
C PRO A 331 -16.09 17.72 0.82
N ASP A 332 -16.94 16.94 1.47
CA ASP A 332 -16.58 15.88 2.43
C ASP A 332 -16.46 14.49 1.78
N THR A 333 -16.37 14.42 0.44
CA THR A 333 -16.22 13.15 -0.29
C THR A 333 -14.99 12.38 0.20
N HIS A 334 -15.21 11.17 0.71
CA HIS A 334 -14.16 10.29 1.20
C HIS A 334 -13.24 9.77 0.10
N GLN A 335 -13.78 9.33 -1.05
CA GLN A 335 -12.97 8.83 -2.16
C GLN A 335 -13.52 9.30 -3.50
N PHE A 336 -12.63 9.69 -4.41
CA PHE A 336 -12.95 10.07 -5.79
C PHE A 336 -11.91 9.48 -6.74
N SER A 337 -12.35 8.72 -7.73
CA SER A 337 -11.51 8.22 -8.82
C SER A 337 -12.02 8.75 -10.15
N LEU A 338 -11.19 9.50 -10.87
CA LEU A 338 -11.42 9.98 -12.22
C LEU A 338 -10.69 9.07 -13.21
N TYR A 339 -11.41 8.60 -14.22
CA TYR A 339 -10.89 7.88 -15.37
C TYR A 339 -11.04 8.76 -16.61
N ASN A 340 -9.91 9.10 -17.24
CA ASN A 340 -9.87 9.93 -18.44
C ASN A 340 -9.34 9.13 -19.63
N PHE A 341 -10.25 8.70 -20.49
CA PHE A 341 -9.93 7.95 -21.70
C PHE A 341 -10.39 8.72 -22.93
N ARG A 342 -9.62 8.69 -24.00
CA ARG A 342 -10.03 9.25 -25.30
C ARG A 342 -11.36 8.64 -25.78
N SER A 343 -11.54 7.36 -25.53
CA SER A 343 -12.79 6.64 -25.74
C SER A 343 -12.93 5.58 -24.65
N PRO A 344 -13.83 5.76 -23.66
CA PRO A 344 -14.04 4.76 -22.61
C PRO A 344 -14.48 3.39 -23.15
N GLU A 345 -15.28 3.35 -24.22
CA GLU A 345 -15.63 2.08 -24.90
C GLU A 345 -14.40 1.38 -25.49
N ALA A 346 -13.50 2.14 -26.15
CA ALA A 346 -12.28 1.57 -26.69
C ALA A 346 -11.34 1.07 -25.60
N ALA A 347 -11.22 1.79 -24.49
CA ALA A 347 -10.45 1.38 -23.31
C ALA A 347 -10.99 0.08 -22.72
N TRP A 348 -12.30 -0.01 -22.51
CA TRP A 348 -12.98 -1.21 -22.02
C TRP A 348 -12.76 -2.42 -22.93
N ARG A 349 -13.00 -2.24 -24.22
CA ARG A 349 -12.83 -3.29 -25.23
C ARG A 349 -11.37 -3.72 -25.35
N GLY A 350 -10.43 -2.78 -25.28
CA GLY A 350 -9.00 -3.05 -25.33
C GLY A 350 -8.52 -3.85 -24.13
N LEU A 351 -8.99 -3.49 -22.93
CA LEU A 351 -8.71 -4.26 -21.71
C LEU A 351 -9.29 -5.67 -21.79
N SER A 352 -10.56 -5.80 -22.18
CA SER A 352 -11.21 -7.09 -22.40
C SER A 352 -10.44 -7.95 -23.41
N ALA A 353 -10.08 -7.40 -24.56
CA ALA A 353 -9.31 -8.12 -25.58
C ALA A 353 -7.90 -8.51 -25.10
N ALA A 354 -7.22 -7.64 -24.35
CA ALA A 354 -5.91 -7.92 -23.77
C ALA A 354 -5.98 -9.10 -22.78
N LEU A 355 -6.96 -9.09 -21.87
CA LEU A 355 -7.19 -10.17 -20.91
C LEU A 355 -7.62 -11.46 -21.61
N SER A 356 -8.57 -11.39 -22.56
CA SER A 356 -9.04 -12.54 -23.33
C SER A 356 -7.94 -13.20 -24.16
N SER A 357 -6.92 -12.44 -24.59
CA SER A 357 -5.78 -13.01 -25.33
C SER A 357 -4.87 -13.90 -24.48
N GLN A 358 -5.00 -13.88 -23.15
CA GLN A 358 -4.19 -14.69 -22.24
C GLN A 358 -4.84 -16.02 -21.86
N VAL A 359 -6.10 -16.23 -22.23
CA VAL A 359 -6.86 -17.44 -21.88
C VAL A 359 -7.30 -18.20 -23.12
N ASP A 360 -7.56 -19.50 -22.93
CA ASP A 360 -8.19 -20.32 -23.96
C ASP A 360 -9.57 -19.77 -24.38
N VAL A 361 -9.94 -19.99 -25.64
CA VAL A 361 -11.20 -19.49 -26.25
C VAL A 361 -12.44 -19.86 -25.42
N SER A 362 -12.44 -21.03 -24.78
CA SER A 362 -13.54 -21.50 -23.92
C SER A 362 -13.73 -20.69 -22.64
N ARG A 363 -12.73 -19.90 -22.23
CA ARG A 363 -12.71 -19.10 -20.99
C ARG A 363 -12.84 -17.60 -21.25
N ALA A 364 -12.73 -17.16 -22.51
CA ALA A 364 -12.83 -15.75 -22.88
C ALA A 364 -14.18 -15.13 -22.48
N THR A 365 -15.28 -15.87 -22.59
CA THR A 365 -16.63 -15.43 -22.16
C THR A 365 -16.69 -15.09 -20.68
N ILE A 366 -15.92 -15.81 -19.84
CA ILE A 366 -15.92 -15.59 -18.39
C ILE A 366 -15.25 -14.26 -18.04
N ILE A 367 -14.20 -13.88 -18.76
CA ILE A 367 -13.55 -12.57 -18.58
C ILE A 367 -14.54 -11.45 -18.84
N THR A 368 -15.33 -11.55 -19.90
CA THR A 368 -16.35 -10.57 -20.23
C THR A 368 -17.34 -10.42 -19.07
N LEU A 369 -17.87 -11.53 -18.55
CA LEU A 369 -18.79 -11.52 -17.41
C LEU A 369 -18.16 -10.94 -16.13
N ALA A 370 -16.89 -11.27 -15.87
CA ALA A 370 -16.16 -10.76 -14.72
C ALA A 370 -15.93 -9.24 -14.81
N LEU A 371 -15.58 -8.74 -16.00
CA LEU A 371 -15.46 -7.30 -16.24
C LEU A 371 -16.83 -6.63 -16.09
N GLU A 372 -17.88 -7.17 -16.70
CA GLU A 372 -19.24 -6.62 -16.58
C GLU A 372 -19.70 -6.48 -15.12
N ALA A 373 -19.37 -7.45 -14.28
CA ALA A 373 -19.68 -7.41 -12.85
C ALA A 373 -19.03 -6.23 -12.10
N LEU A 374 -17.92 -5.65 -12.58
CA LEU A 374 -17.25 -4.52 -11.93
C LEU A 374 -18.06 -3.22 -11.97
N LEU A 375 -18.93 -3.06 -12.98
CA LEU A 375 -19.73 -1.85 -13.17
C LEU A 375 -21.19 -1.99 -12.72
N LYS A 376 -21.65 -3.22 -12.45
CA LYS A 376 -22.98 -3.49 -11.86
C LYS A 376 -23.25 -2.71 -10.55
N PRO A 377 -22.30 -2.56 -9.60
CA PRO A 377 -22.53 -1.78 -8.39
C PRO A 377 -22.82 -0.29 -8.63
N TYR A 378 -22.55 0.21 -9.84
CA TYR A 378 -22.84 1.58 -10.25
C TYR A 378 -24.12 1.66 -11.10
N GLY A 379 -24.89 0.57 -11.21
CA GLY A 379 -26.11 0.51 -12.01
C GLY A 379 -25.90 0.39 -13.51
N ILE A 380 -24.73 -0.07 -13.94
CA ILE A 380 -24.40 -0.28 -15.36
C ILE A 380 -24.52 -1.77 -15.68
N GLU A 381 -25.61 -2.16 -16.34
CA GLU A 381 -25.85 -3.54 -16.78
C GLU A 381 -25.15 -3.85 -18.12
N GLN A 382 -24.97 -2.83 -18.96
CA GLN A 382 -24.41 -2.94 -20.31
C GLN A 382 -23.21 -1.99 -20.46
N PRO A 383 -22.02 -2.35 -19.92
CA PRO A 383 -20.85 -1.48 -19.90
C PRO A 383 -20.46 -0.91 -21.25
N ARG A 384 -20.51 -1.70 -22.31
CA ARG A 384 -20.04 -1.28 -23.62
C ARG A 384 -20.94 -0.19 -24.20
N GLU A 385 -22.24 -0.41 -24.15
CA GLU A 385 -23.28 0.51 -24.61
C GLU A 385 -23.26 1.80 -23.78
N PHE A 386 -23.15 1.66 -22.46
CA PHE A 386 -23.05 2.79 -21.54
C PHE A 386 -21.79 3.64 -21.82
N LEU A 387 -20.62 3.02 -21.86
CA LEU A 387 -19.34 3.70 -22.07
C LEU A 387 -19.21 4.31 -23.47
N ARG A 388 -19.91 3.76 -24.47
CA ARG A 388 -20.00 4.35 -25.81
C ARG A 388 -20.77 5.67 -25.81
N ALA A 389 -21.77 5.80 -24.94
CA ALA A 389 -22.58 7.00 -24.79
C ALA A 389 -22.00 8.01 -23.77
N CYS A 390 -20.85 7.68 -23.16
CA CYS A 390 -20.07 8.57 -22.31
C CYS A 390 -19.07 9.41 -23.13
N GLY A 391 -18.72 10.58 -22.61
CA GLY A 391 -17.56 11.37 -23.04
C GLY A 391 -16.26 10.80 -22.45
N SER A 392 -15.16 11.55 -22.53
CA SER A 392 -13.84 11.07 -22.09
C SER A 392 -13.70 10.87 -20.58
N GLU A 393 -14.58 11.49 -19.79
CA GLU A 393 -14.54 11.47 -18.33
C GLU A 393 -15.61 10.56 -17.75
N VAL A 394 -15.15 9.59 -16.97
CA VAL A 394 -15.99 8.78 -16.08
C VAL A 394 -15.36 8.82 -14.70
N ALA A 395 -16.13 9.16 -13.68
CA ALA A 395 -15.65 9.18 -12.31
C ALA A 395 -16.53 8.33 -11.40
N THR A 396 -15.90 7.75 -10.39
CA THR A 396 -16.55 7.00 -9.32
C THR A 396 -16.21 7.67 -7.99
N ALA A 397 -17.17 7.84 -7.11
CA ALA A 397 -16.97 8.42 -5.80
C ALA A 397 -17.64 7.59 -4.70
N ARG A 398 -17.06 7.67 -3.51
CA ARG A 398 -17.64 7.18 -2.27
C ARG A 398 -17.71 8.35 -1.31
N LEU A 399 -18.91 8.70 -0.87
CA LEU A 399 -19.10 9.91 -0.07
C LEU A 399 -18.62 9.69 1.38
N GLU A 400 -18.79 8.49 1.91
CA GLU A 400 -18.44 8.11 3.29
C GLU A 400 -17.65 6.80 3.32
N GLU A 401 -16.72 6.63 4.27
CA GLU A 401 -15.87 5.43 4.36
C GLU A 401 -16.68 4.14 4.58
N ALA A 402 -17.65 4.19 5.50
CA ALA A 402 -18.46 3.05 5.92
C ALA A 402 -19.70 2.79 5.04
N SER A 403 -19.96 3.65 4.06
CA SER A 403 -21.13 3.52 3.19
C SER A 403 -20.86 2.54 2.05
N GLU A 404 -21.82 1.65 1.78
CA GLU A 404 -21.86 0.86 0.54
C GLU A 404 -22.23 1.71 -0.68
N GLY A 405 -22.76 2.92 -0.45
CA GLY A 405 -23.19 3.87 -1.47
C GLY A 405 -22.04 4.35 -2.35
N LYS A 406 -22.19 4.15 -3.66
CA LYS A 406 -21.25 4.61 -4.68
C LYS A 406 -21.97 5.55 -5.64
N VAL A 407 -21.28 6.60 -6.06
CA VAL A 407 -21.75 7.55 -7.07
C VAL A 407 -20.89 7.43 -8.31
N LEU A 408 -21.53 7.31 -9.46
CA LEU A 408 -20.91 7.47 -10.76
C LEU A 408 -21.24 8.87 -11.30
N VAL A 409 -20.23 9.57 -11.80
CA VAL A 409 -20.36 10.84 -12.52
C VAL A 409 -19.74 10.65 -13.90
N ALA A 410 -20.55 10.63 -14.94
CA ALA A 410 -20.10 10.38 -16.31
C ALA A 410 -20.42 11.59 -17.19
N ARG A 411 -19.42 12.05 -17.96
CA ARG A 411 -19.66 13.05 -19.00
C ARG A 411 -20.52 12.42 -20.09
N VAL A 412 -21.48 13.15 -20.60
CA VAL A 412 -22.47 12.68 -21.57
C VAL A 412 -22.00 13.03 -22.98
N SER A 413 -21.90 12.03 -23.85
CA SER A 413 -21.69 12.26 -25.30
C SER A 413 -22.97 11.98 -26.10
N ASP A 414 -23.76 11.00 -25.67
CA ASP A 414 -25.10 10.71 -26.20
C ASP A 414 -26.13 10.62 -25.07
N ARG A 415 -26.84 11.73 -24.86
CA ARG A 415 -27.85 11.84 -23.80
C ARG A 415 -29.04 10.91 -24.01
N ALA A 416 -29.43 10.66 -25.27
CA ALA A 416 -30.59 9.84 -25.56
C ALA A 416 -30.31 8.37 -25.23
N ALA A 417 -29.14 7.87 -25.64
CA ALA A 417 -28.69 6.52 -25.33
C ALA A 417 -28.52 6.30 -23.82
N LEU A 418 -27.87 7.24 -23.11
CA LEU A 418 -27.74 7.14 -21.65
C LEU A 418 -29.10 7.20 -20.94
N ALA A 419 -30.02 8.05 -21.39
CA ALA A 419 -31.36 8.14 -20.79
C ALA A 419 -32.18 6.86 -21.00
N GLU A 420 -32.00 6.17 -22.12
CA GLU A 420 -32.61 4.86 -22.36
C GLU A 420 -32.06 3.81 -21.37
N GLN A 421 -30.73 3.73 -21.23
CA GLN A 421 -30.07 2.81 -20.31
C GLN A 421 -30.47 3.08 -18.85
N VAL A 422 -30.50 4.35 -18.42
CA VAL A 422 -30.94 4.75 -17.07
C VAL A 422 -32.40 4.34 -16.82
N ARG A 423 -33.31 4.55 -17.77
CA ARG A 423 -34.72 4.14 -17.63
C ARG A 423 -34.88 2.63 -17.61
N ALA A 424 -34.08 1.90 -18.38
CA ALA A 424 -34.06 0.45 -18.35
C ALA A 424 -33.60 -0.07 -16.98
N TYR A 425 -32.55 0.52 -16.42
CA TYR A 425 -32.03 0.16 -15.10
C TYR A 425 -32.99 0.52 -13.96
N LEU A 426 -33.45 1.77 -13.87
CA LEU A 426 -34.32 2.24 -12.78
C LEU A 426 -35.75 1.68 -12.83
N ARG A 427 -36.11 1.01 -13.94
CA ARG A 427 -37.45 0.54 -14.32
C ARG A 427 -38.43 1.66 -14.71
N ARG A 428 -39.44 1.31 -15.52
CA ARG A 428 -40.39 2.24 -16.15
C ARG A 428 -41.27 3.03 -15.17
N ASP A 429 -41.38 2.59 -13.92
CA ASP A 429 -42.20 3.22 -12.90
C ASP A 429 -41.39 4.04 -11.89
N ALA A 430 -40.13 4.36 -12.21
CA ALA A 430 -39.32 5.32 -11.47
C ALA A 430 -40.08 6.64 -11.30
N ARG A 431 -40.06 7.17 -10.07
CA ARG A 431 -40.67 8.47 -9.77
C ARG A 431 -39.71 9.58 -10.17
N THR A 432 -40.27 10.72 -10.57
CA THR A 432 -39.49 11.93 -10.83
C THR A 432 -39.66 12.89 -9.65
N GLU A 433 -38.55 13.32 -9.09
CA GLU A 433 -38.50 14.34 -8.05
C GLU A 433 -37.70 15.55 -8.55
N ARG A 434 -37.97 16.73 -7.98
CA ARG A 434 -37.16 17.92 -8.26
C ARG A 434 -36.29 18.25 -7.06
N VAL A 435 -35.02 18.49 -7.33
CA VAL A 435 -34.04 19.00 -6.38
C VAL A 435 -33.51 20.30 -6.96
N GLY A 436 -34.05 21.43 -6.51
CA GLY A 436 -33.89 22.71 -7.20
C GLY A 436 -34.43 22.63 -8.63
N ASP A 437 -33.56 22.94 -9.61
CA ASP A 437 -33.89 22.93 -11.04
C ASP A 437 -33.59 21.58 -11.71
N ALA A 438 -33.01 20.62 -10.98
CA ALA A 438 -32.60 19.33 -11.49
C ALA A 438 -33.72 18.29 -11.33
N GLU A 439 -33.92 17.47 -12.37
CA GLU A 439 -34.83 16.33 -12.34
C GLU A 439 -34.10 15.07 -11.89
N LEU A 440 -34.52 14.54 -10.74
CA LEU A 440 -34.02 13.30 -10.16
C LEU A 440 -34.99 12.16 -10.49
N LEU A 441 -34.49 11.15 -11.18
CA LEU A 441 -35.21 9.90 -11.43
C LEU A 441 -34.87 8.93 -10.31
N VAL A 442 -35.87 8.47 -9.57
CA VAL A 442 -35.68 7.59 -8.41
C VAL A 442 -36.43 6.28 -8.63
N SER A 443 -35.73 5.16 -8.53
CA SER A 443 -36.38 3.86 -8.59
C SER A 443 -37.28 3.65 -7.37
N LYS A 444 -38.33 2.84 -7.52
CA LYS A 444 -39.08 2.34 -6.35
C LYS A 444 -38.38 1.18 -5.66
N ASP A 445 -37.42 0.57 -6.34
CA ASP A 445 -36.55 -0.48 -5.83
C ASP A 445 -35.31 0.20 -5.20
N PRO A 446 -35.15 0.19 -3.85
CA PRO A 446 -34.05 0.88 -3.19
C PRO A 446 -32.67 0.42 -3.68
N GLU A 447 -32.54 -0.83 -4.14
CA GLU A 447 -31.28 -1.40 -4.64
C GLU A 447 -30.85 -0.78 -5.98
N ARG A 448 -31.78 -0.16 -6.72
CA ARG A 448 -31.52 0.46 -8.03
C ARG A 448 -31.25 1.96 -7.94
N GLY A 449 -31.44 2.57 -6.77
CA GLY A 449 -31.04 3.95 -6.52
C GLY A 449 -31.72 4.99 -7.41
N ALA A 450 -30.95 6.00 -7.81
CA ALA A 450 -31.41 7.18 -8.52
C ALA A 450 -30.41 7.66 -9.58
N ALA A 451 -30.90 8.46 -10.53
CA ALA A 451 -30.10 9.09 -11.57
C ALA A 451 -30.52 10.55 -11.80
N CYS A 452 -29.56 11.40 -12.14
CA CYS A 452 -29.82 12.80 -12.47
C CYS A 452 -28.93 13.27 -13.62
N PHE A 453 -29.51 13.97 -14.59
CA PHE A 453 -28.74 14.64 -15.63
C PHE A 453 -28.61 16.12 -15.31
N VAL A 454 -27.39 16.60 -15.09
CA VAL A 454 -27.08 18.00 -14.78
C VAL A 454 -26.03 18.51 -15.77
N GLY A 455 -26.40 19.48 -16.60
CA GLY A 455 -25.58 19.92 -17.72
C GLY A 455 -25.23 18.76 -18.66
N ASP A 456 -23.93 18.62 -18.93
CA ASP A 456 -23.35 17.56 -19.76
C ASP A 456 -22.91 16.33 -18.94
N TYR A 457 -23.44 16.15 -17.72
CA TYR A 457 -23.09 15.03 -16.85
C TYR A 457 -24.31 14.22 -16.43
N LEU A 458 -24.09 12.92 -16.28
CA LEU A 458 -24.99 11.96 -15.66
C LEU A 458 -24.43 11.58 -14.29
N LEU A 459 -25.25 11.70 -13.27
CA LEU A 459 -25.02 11.18 -11.92
C LEU A 459 -25.88 9.91 -11.74
N LEU A 460 -25.30 8.85 -11.19
CA LEU A 460 -25.97 7.58 -10.91
C LEU A 460 -25.47 7.01 -9.59
N GLY A 461 -26.36 6.52 -8.71
CA GLY A 461 -25.98 6.02 -7.40
C GLY A 461 -27.18 5.83 -6.47
N SER A 462 -26.97 5.76 -5.16
CA SER A 462 -28.09 5.71 -4.20
C SER A 462 -28.92 7.01 -4.25
N GLU A 463 -30.20 6.94 -3.87
CA GLU A 463 -31.06 8.13 -3.83
C GLU A 463 -30.45 9.25 -2.95
N GLY A 464 -29.96 8.88 -1.76
CA GLY A 464 -29.35 9.82 -0.83
C GLY A 464 -28.09 10.47 -1.38
N ASP A 465 -27.21 9.68 -2.00
CA ASP A 465 -25.93 10.18 -2.50
C ASP A 465 -26.10 11.07 -3.72
N VAL A 466 -26.96 10.69 -4.68
CA VAL A 466 -27.23 11.52 -5.86
C VAL A 466 -27.89 12.84 -5.43
N ARG A 467 -28.83 12.80 -4.47
CA ARG A 467 -29.45 14.01 -3.93
C ARG A 467 -28.41 14.94 -3.27
N ARG A 468 -27.48 14.39 -2.49
CA ARG A 468 -26.37 15.15 -1.89
C ARG A 468 -25.47 15.79 -2.95
N CYS A 469 -25.12 15.04 -4.00
CA CYS A 469 -24.30 15.54 -5.10
C CYS A 469 -24.97 16.69 -5.85
N VAL A 470 -26.26 16.55 -6.18
CA VAL A 470 -27.04 17.60 -6.84
C VAL A 470 -27.14 18.84 -5.94
N ALA A 471 -27.40 18.67 -4.64
CA ALA A 471 -27.43 19.80 -3.69
C ALA A 471 -26.08 20.52 -3.59
N ALA A 472 -24.98 19.77 -3.46
CA ALA A 472 -23.62 20.32 -3.43
C ALA A 472 -23.30 21.16 -4.68
N HIS A 473 -23.68 20.67 -5.86
CA HIS A 473 -23.51 21.39 -7.12
C HIS A 473 -24.32 22.70 -7.16
N LEU A 474 -25.60 22.65 -6.80
CA LEU A 474 -26.49 23.82 -6.79
C LEU A 474 -26.04 24.90 -5.80
N GLU A 475 -25.45 24.50 -4.67
CA GLU A 475 -24.93 25.42 -3.65
C GLU A 475 -23.52 25.94 -3.97
N GLY A 476 -22.83 25.40 -4.98
CA GLY A 476 -21.43 25.72 -5.27
C GLY A 476 -20.43 25.24 -4.21
N ARG A 477 -20.87 24.39 -3.28
CA ARG A 477 -20.05 23.79 -2.22
C ARG A 477 -19.72 22.36 -2.62
N THR A 478 -18.63 22.19 -3.36
CA THR A 478 -18.26 20.95 -4.04
C THR A 478 -16.86 20.53 -3.66
N LEU A 479 -16.47 19.30 -4.01
CA LEU A 479 -15.13 18.79 -3.85
C LEU A 479 -14.12 19.70 -4.56
N LYS A 480 -14.44 20.18 -5.77
CA LYS A 480 -13.56 21.11 -6.51
C LYS A 480 -13.35 22.43 -5.78
N SER A 481 -14.34 22.92 -5.02
CA SER A 481 -14.21 24.17 -4.27
C SER A 481 -13.51 24.01 -2.91
N ALA A 482 -13.33 22.78 -2.41
CA ALA A 482 -12.63 22.49 -1.16
C ALA A 482 -11.13 22.85 -1.23
N ASP A 483 -10.63 23.51 -0.19
CA ASP A 483 -9.23 23.97 -0.14
C ASP A 483 -8.24 22.80 -0.16
N ALA A 484 -8.57 21.71 0.55
CA ALA A 484 -7.78 20.48 0.54
C ALA A 484 -7.66 19.88 -0.86
N PHE A 485 -8.75 19.91 -1.64
CA PHE A 485 -8.73 19.45 -3.02
C PHE A 485 -7.89 20.37 -3.91
N LYS A 486 -8.04 21.70 -3.78
CA LYS A 486 -7.25 22.67 -4.57
C LYS A 486 -5.75 22.56 -4.32
N ALA A 487 -5.34 22.45 -3.05
CA ALA A 487 -3.93 22.32 -2.66
C ALA A 487 -3.27 21.09 -3.29
N VAL A 488 -4.08 20.05 -3.46
CA VAL A 488 -3.68 18.77 -4.01
C VAL A 488 -3.73 18.83 -5.55
N ALA A 489 -4.86 19.22 -6.16
CA ALA A 489 -5.06 19.28 -7.60
C ALA A 489 -4.11 20.20 -8.38
N GLN A 490 -3.50 21.20 -7.72
CA GLN A 490 -2.56 22.14 -8.36
C GLN A 490 -1.16 21.56 -8.65
N ASN A 491 -0.82 20.35 -8.15
CA ASN A 491 0.57 19.88 -8.08
C ASN A 491 0.87 18.52 -8.74
N PHE A 492 0.09 18.10 -9.74
CA PHE A 492 0.21 16.75 -10.31
C PHE A 492 0.66 16.71 -11.78
N PHE A 493 1.99 16.60 -11.92
CA PHE A 493 2.84 16.09 -13.03
C PHE A 493 2.70 16.63 -14.47
N ASP A 494 3.76 16.36 -15.25
CA ASP A 494 4.00 16.87 -16.60
C ASP A 494 3.09 16.26 -17.68
N GLU A 495 2.46 15.10 -17.43
CA GLU A 495 1.57 14.40 -18.38
C GLU A 495 0.27 13.88 -17.72
N PRO A 496 -0.88 13.98 -18.40
CA PRO A 496 -2.18 13.57 -17.84
C PRO A 496 -2.27 12.04 -17.65
N PRO A 497 -2.54 11.53 -16.42
CA PRO A 497 -2.77 10.10 -16.20
C PRO A 497 -4.14 9.66 -16.74
N PHE A 498 -4.28 8.37 -17.04
CA PHE A 498 -5.60 7.82 -17.43
C PHE A 498 -6.50 7.58 -16.21
N ALA A 499 -5.92 7.44 -15.01
CA ALA A 499 -6.67 7.34 -13.77
C ALA A 499 -6.02 8.16 -12.66
N LEU A 500 -6.84 8.92 -11.93
CA LEU A 500 -6.48 9.71 -10.76
C LEU A 500 -7.43 9.33 -9.61
N THR A 501 -6.90 9.03 -8.44
CA THR A 501 -7.69 8.70 -7.24
C THR A 501 -7.28 9.62 -6.11
N LEU A 502 -8.27 10.24 -5.47
CA LEU A 502 -8.12 10.94 -4.20
C LEU A 502 -8.85 10.15 -3.12
N THR A 503 -8.19 9.93 -1.99
CA THR A 503 -8.77 9.27 -0.82
C THR A 503 -8.46 10.07 0.43
N ASP A 504 -9.50 10.33 1.23
CA ASP A 504 -9.39 10.97 2.52
C ASP A 504 -8.52 10.11 3.46
N ASP A 505 -7.39 10.69 3.85
CA ASP A 505 -6.29 10.10 4.60
C ASP A 505 -6.29 10.59 6.06
N ARG A 506 -7.31 11.36 6.50
CA ARG A 506 -7.31 11.96 7.85
C ARG A 506 -7.26 10.92 8.96
N ASP A 507 -8.03 9.85 8.86
CA ASP A 507 -8.11 8.82 9.89
C ASP A 507 -6.83 7.95 9.93
N SER A 508 -6.30 7.62 8.75
CA SER A 508 -4.98 6.97 8.60
C SER A 508 -3.86 7.83 9.17
N ALA A 509 -3.86 9.13 8.87
CA ALA A 509 -2.88 10.09 9.38
C ALA A 509 -2.96 10.25 10.91
N ARG A 510 -4.17 10.44 11.45
CA ARG A 510 -4.40 10.51 12.90
C ARG A 510 -3.87 9.25 13.60
N SER A 511 -4.19 8.08 13.04
CA SER A 511 -3.76 6.79 13.59
C SER A 511 -2.24 6.65 13.53
N ALA A 512 -1.60 6.97 12.41
CA ALA A 512 -0.14 6.90 12.26
C ALA A 512 0.58 7.82 13.27
N ILE A 513 0.12 9.05 13.47
CA ILE A 513 0.70 9.99 14.46
C ILE A 513 0.67 9.37 15.85
N SER A 514 -0.45 8.75 16.24
CA SER A 514 -0.58 8.12 17.56
C SER A 514 0.45 7.01 17.80
N TYR A 515 0.88 6.30 16.75
CA TYR A 515 1.88 5.24 16.83
C TYR A 515 3.32 5.73 16.75
N PHE A 516 3.57 6.80 16.00
CA PHE A 516 4.89 7.42 15.91
C PHE A 516 5.20 8.36 17.09
N ALA A 517 4.19 8.79 17.85
CA ALA A 517 4.37 9.59 19.05
C ALA A 517 5.17 8.82 20.13
N PRO A 518 6.23 9.42 20.72
CA PRO A 518 6.92 8.84 21.86
C PRO A 518 5.96 8.62 23.04
N ARG A 519 6.04 7.46 23.71
CA ARG A 519 5.14 7.09 24.82
C ARG A 519 5.15 8.06 26.01
N ASP A 520 6.28 8.74 26.25
CA ASP A 520 6.40 9.73 27.32
C ASP A 520 5.66 11.04 26.98
N ASP A 521 5.58 11.39 25.68
CA ASP A 521 4.89 12.58 25.19
C ASP A 521 3.38 12.34 25.13
N ALA A 522 2.93 11.13 24.76
CA ALA A 522 1.51 10.78 24.71
C ALA A 522 0.80 10.84 26.08
N ALA A 523 1.52 10.64 27.19
CA ALA A 523 0.98 10.72 28.54
C ALA A 523 0.87 12.16 29.08
N THR A 524 1.53 13.13 28.43
CA THR A 524 1.58 14.55 28.84
C THR A 524 1.02 15.52 27.80
N ALA A 525 0.74 15.07 26.59
CA ALA A 525 0.20 15.87 25.49
C ALA A 525 -1.27 16.24 25.72
N GLN A 526 -1.52 17.45 26.25
CA GLN A 526 -2.76 18.18 25.98
C GLN A 526 -2.68 18.77 24.57
N GLY A 527 -2.82 17.91 23.55
CA GLY A 527 -2.94 18.35 22.16
C GLY A 527 -4.15 19.28 21.98
N ASN A 528 -4.02 20.29 21.12
CA ASN A 528 -5.16 21.13 20.76
C ASN A 528 -5.97 20.42 19.69
N GLN A 529 -7.02 19.70 20.10
CA GLN A 529 -7.87 18.92 19.19
C GLN A 529 -8.36 19.77 18.01
N ALA A 530 -8.72 21.03 18.22
CA ALA A 530 -9.17 21.91 17.13
C ALA A 530 -8.06 22.21 16.12
N ALA A 531 -6.82 22.43 16.60
CA ALA A 531 -5.67 22.63 15.73
C ALA A 531 -5.30 21.36 14.95
N LEU A 532 -5.45 20.19 15.59
CA LEU A 532 -5.22 18.90 14.92
C LEU A 532 -6.24 18.65 13.82
N GLU A 533 -7.53 18.88 14.09
CA GLU A 533 -8.58 18.74 13.08
C GLU A 533 -8.39 19.73 11.92
N GLU A 534 -7.96 20.96 12.20
CA GLU A 534 -7.65 21.95 11.16
C GLU A 534 -6.46 21.52 10.29
N ALA A 535 -5.38 21.02 10.90
CA ALA A 535 -4.21 20.53 10.19
C ALA A 535 -4.54 19.29 9.33
N LEU A 536 -5.32 18.35 9.88
CA LEU A 536 -5.82 17.18 9.15
C LEU A 536 -6.72 17.60 7.98
N ALA A 537 -7.59 18.60 8.17
CA ALA A 537 -8.45 19.10 7.10
C ALA A 537 -7.64 19.72 5.94
N ARG A 538 -6.54 20.43 6.22
CA ARG A 538 -5.67 20.99 5.16
C ARG A 538 -4.91 19.92 4.37
N ARG A 539 -4.58 18.79 5.01
CA ARG A 539 -3.80 17.67 4.43
C ARG A 539 -4.65 16.43 4.14
N ALA A 540 -5.95 16.63 3.93
CA ALA A 540 -6.92 15.55 4.01
C ALA A 540 -6.75 14.45 2.97
N TYR A 541 -6.15 14.71 1.80
CA TYR A 541 -6.14 13.74 0.71
C TYR A 541 -4.76 13.11 0.46
N SER A 542 -4.79 11.78 0.35
CA SER A 542 -3.84 11.01 -0.43
C SER A 542 -4.24 11.04 -1.91
N VAL A 543 -3.24 11.03 -2.80
CA VAL A 543 -3.47 11.03 -4.25
C VAL A 543 -2.70 9.91 -4.90
N GLY A 544 -3.42 9.07 -5.65
CA GLY A 544 -2.88 8.03 -6.51
C GLY A 544 -3.07 8.36 -7.98
N GLU A 545 -2.07 8.10 -8.81
CA GLU A 545 -2.17 8.20 -10.26
C GLU A 545 -1.78 6.90 -10.89
N THR A 546 -2.49 6.48 -11.93
CA THR A 546 -2.13 5.29 -12.71
C THR A 546 -1.86 5.66 -14.15
N ARG A 547 -0.75 5.14 -14.67
CA ARG A 547 -0.32 5.29 -16.06
C ARG A 547 0.04 3.92 -16.64
N LEU A 548 -0.05 3.83 -17.95
CA LEU A 548 0.48 2.71 -18.70
C LEU A 548 1.87 3.13 -19.17
N SER A 549 2.87 2.33 -18.82
CA SER A 549 4.26 2.54 -19.15
C SER A 549 4.80 1.31 -19.89
N ASP A 550 6.03 1.38 -20.38
CA ASP A 550 6.62 0.26 -21.12
C ASP A 550 6.71 -0.98 -20.22
N GLY A 551 6.09 -2.08 -20.63
CA GLY A 551 6.10 -3.34 -19.88
C GLY A 551 5.05 -3.43 -18.75
N GLY A 552 4.23 -2.39 -18.47
CA GLY A 552 3.17 -2.53 -17.47
C GLY A 552 2.56 -1.24 -16.91
N PHE A 553 1.81 -1.38 -15.82
CA PHE A 553 1.16 -0.27 -15.14
C PHE A 553 2.06 0.32 -14.06
N GLU A 554 2.19 1.64 -14.06
CA GLU A 554 2.85 2.40 -13.01
C GLU A 554 1.79 3.14 -12.20
N LYS A 555 1.84 3.01 -10.87
CA LYS A 555 1.01 3.80 -9.96
C LYS A 555 1.89 4.59 -9.01
N LYS A 556 1.63 5.89 -8.86
CA LYS A 556 2.28 6.73 -7.86
C LYS A 556 1.27 7.20 -6.85
N THR A 557 1.56 7.04 -5.57
CA THR A 557 0.70 7.53 -4.49
C THR A 557 1.48 8.52 -3.62
N ARG A 558 0.94 9.71 -3.38
CA ARG A 558 1.44 10.65 -2.37
C ARG A 558 0.45 10.71 -1.21
N SER A 559 0.91 10.43 0.00
CA SER A 559 0.11 10.50 1.21
C SER A 559 0.93 10.98 2.41
N SER A 560 0.28 11.13 3.55
CA SER A 560 0.92 11.70 4.75
C SER A 560 2.05 10.83 5.28
N PHE A 561 1.83 9.51 5.27
CA PHE A 561 2.76 8.53 5.85
C PHE A 561 3.07 7.34 4.92
N GLY A 562 2.57 7.37 3.69
CA GLY A 562 2.73 6.29 2.71
C GLY A 562 2.20 4.95 3.21
N LEU A 563 2.65 3.88 2.56
CA LEU A 563 2.36 2.50 2.97
C LEU A 563 2.84 2.20 4.40
N PHE A 564 3.86 2.91 4.91
CA PHE A 564 4.33 2.73 6.30
C PHE A 564 3.22 3.05 7.31
N GLY A 565 2.46 4.13 7.07
CA GLY A 565 1.30 4.48 7.91
C GLY A 565 0.26 3.37 7.91
N GLU A 566 -0.12 2.86 6.74
CA GLU A 566 -1.10 1.77 6.61
C GLU A 566 -0.64 0.46 7.28
N ILE A 567 0.64 0.11 7.14
CA ILE A 567 1.20 -1.11 7.76
C ILE A 567 1.17 -0.97 9.27
N VAL A 568 1.60 0.17 9.82
CA VAL A 568 1.64 0.40 11.27
C VAL A 568 0.23 0.36 11.86
N THR A 569 -0.74 1.00 11.23
CA THR A 569 -2.12 1.04 11.74
C THR A 569 -2.82 -0.31 11.69
N ARG A 570 -2.49 -1.16 10.71
CA ARG A 570 -3.06 -2.51 10.58
C ARG A 570 -2.39 -3.58 11.43
N LEU A 571 -1.07 -3.46 11.67
CA LEU A 571 -0.28 -4.49 12.36
C LEU A 571 0.00 -4.17 13.83
N ALA A 572 -0.22 -2.92 14.27
CA ALA A 572 -0.03 -2.59 15.67
C ALA A 572 -1.02 -3.37 16.55
N PRO A 573 -0.56 -3.96 17.67
CA PRO A 573 -1.45 -4.62 18.62
C PRO A 573 -2.44 -3.60 19.18
N ARG A 574 -3.73 -3.89 19.03
CA ARG A 574 -4.81 -3.14 19.66
C ARG A 574 -4.80 -3.30 21.17
#